data_AF-A0A3E0N0D0-F1
#
_entry.id   AF-A0A3E0N0D0-F1
#
_cell.length_a   1.000
_cell.length_b   1.000
_cell.length_c   1.000
_cell.angle_alpha   90.00
_cell.angle_beta   90.00
_cell.angle_gamma   90.00
#
_symmetry.space_group_name_H-M   'P 1'
#
loop_
_entity.id
_entity.type
_entity.pdbx_description
1 polymer ?
#
loop_
_entity_poly.entity_id
_entity_poly.type
_entity_poly.pdbx_seq_one_letter_code
_entity_poly.pdbx_strand_id
1 'polypeptide(L)'
;EAITRAFCESVGIPFLPEALSWEPGGDPSAHSWWDGGSFHANLAQSTGLIAQKRKYVELDNLPDRVKQVHRRMKPHYDRLYQFRLSPA
;
A
#
# COMPACT_ATOMS: atom_id res chain seq x y z
N GLU A 1 -8.37 7.71 -5.49
CA GLU A 1 -8.90 8.97 -4.92
C GLU A 1 -9.69 8.78 -3.62
N ALA A 2 -10.85 8.11 -3.63
CA ALA A 2 -11.77 8.03 -2.48
C ALA A 2 -11.10 7.67 -1.14
N ILE A 3 -10.25 6.62 -1.12
CA ILE A 3 -9.55 6.21 0.11
C ILE A 3 -8.46 7.20 0.55
N THR A 4 -7.76 7.83 -0.40
CA THR A 4 -6.73 8.83 -0.08
C THR A 4 -7.35 10.09 0.50
N ARG A 5 -8.50 10.51 -0.03
CA ARG A 5 -9.29 11.61 0.51
C ARG A 5 -9.74 11.33 1.95
N ALA A 6 -10.33 10.15 2.18
CA ALA A 6 -10.74 9.71 3.52
C ALA A 6 -9.56 9.66 4.49
N PHE A 7 -8.37 9.27 4.02
CA PHE A 7 -7.15 9.31 4.83
C PHE A 7 -6.77 10.74 5.21
N CYS A 8 -6.70 11.65 4.22
CA CYS A 8 -6.37 13.06 4.45
C CYS A 8 -7.30 13.71 5.49
N GLU A 9 -8.61 13.47 5.35
CA GLU A 9 -9.62 13.91 6.32
C GLU A 9 -9.40 13.31 7.71
N SER A 10 -9.11 12.00 7.80
CA SER A 10 -8.91 11.31 9.08
C SER A 10 -7.70 11.80 9.87
N VAL A 11 -6.65 12.26 9.18
CA VAL A 11 -5.40 12.74 9.81
C VAL A 11 -5.29 14.27 9.84
N GLY A 12 -6.30 14.99 9.35
CA GLY A 12 -6.37 16.45 9.42
C GLY A 12 -5.43 17.18 8.45
N ILE A 13 -5.15 16.61 7.27
CA ILE A 13 -4.34 17.25 6.22
C ILE A 13 -5.20 17.58 4.99
N PRO A 14 -4.85 18.63 4.22
CA PRO A 14 -5.52 18.91 2.95
C PRO A 14 -5.38 17.75 1.97
N PHE A 15 -6.47 17.39 1.29
CA PHE A 15 -6.42 16.50 0.14
C PHE A 15 -6.00 17.29 -1.11
N LEU A 16 -4.92 16.86 -1.76
CA LEU A 16 -4.42 17.44 -3.00
C LEU A 16 -4.64 16.44 -4.16
N PRO A 17 -5.65 16.65 -5.03
CA PRO A 17 -5.91 15.76 -6.17
C PRO A 17 -4.68 15.54 -7.06
N GLU A 18 -3.89 16.59 -7.27
CA GLU A 18 -2.66 16.59 -8.07
C GLU A 18 -1.57 15.71 -7.47
N ALA A 19 -1.58 15.47 -6.16
CA ALA A 19 -0.60 14.60 -5.49
C ALA A 19 -0.85 13.10 -5.75
N LEU A 20 -1.94 12.74 -6.44
CA LEU A 20 -2.21 11.36 -6.85
C LEU A 20 -1.46 10.92 -8.11
N SER A 21 -0.81 11.86 -8.82
CA SER A 21 -0.11 11.63 -10.08
C SER A 21 1.25 12.30 -10.07
N TRP A 22 2.24 11.68 -10.71
CA TRP A 22 3.58 12.24 -10.89
C TRP A 22 4.24 11.66 -12.14
N GLU A 23 5.26 12.34 -12.64
CA GLU A 23 6.07 11.83 -13.75
C GLU A 23 6.99 10.70 -13.26
N PRO A 24 7.13 9.61 -14.04
CA PRO A 24 8.08 8.56 -13.71
C PRO A 24 9.50 9.07 -13.88
N GLY A 25 10.41 8.57 -13.05
CA GLY A 25 11.82 8.91 -13.02
C GLY A 25 12.29 9.23 -11.60
N GLY A 26 13.36 10.03 -11.53
CA GLY A 26 14.05 10.33 -10.28
C GLY A 26 15.18 9.35 -9.98
N ASP A 27 16.15 9.81 -9.19
CA ASP A 27 17.27 8.99 -8.72
C ASP A 27 16.78 8.08 -7.57
N PRO A 28 16.78 6.73 -7.73
CA PRO A 28 16.38 5.83 -6.66
C PRO A 28 17.20 6.00 -5.38
N SER A 29 18.44 6.49 -5.49
CA SER A 29 19.31 6.76 -4.34
C SER A 29 18.80 7.94 -3.49
N ALA A 30 18.02 8.87 -4.07
CA ALA A 30 17.44 9.99 -3.35
C ALA A 30 16.38 9.57 -2.30
N HIS A 31 15.83 8.37 -2.44
CA HIS A 31 14.79 7.84 -1.55
C HIS A 31 15.25 6.64 -0.72
N SER A 32 16.55 6.31 -0.76
CA SER A 32 17.11 5.19 -0.03
C SER A 32 18.37 5.57 0.73
N TRP A 33 18.45 5.16 1.98
CA TRP A 33 19.68 5.22 2.77
C TRP A 33 20.56 3.96 2.60
N TRP A 34 20.12 2.98 1.80
CA TRP A 34 20.77 1.68 1.61
C TRP A 34 20.99 1.35 0.13
N ASP A 35 22.20 0.86 -0.20
CA ASP A 35 22.58 0.24 -1.49
C ASP A 35 22.14 1.00 -2.75
N GLY A 36 22.26 2.32 -2.74
CA GLY A 36 21.92 3.17 -3.91
C GLY A 36 20.46 3.10 -4.36
N GLY A 37 19.55 2.57 -3.53
CA GLY A 37 18.12 2.51 -3.86
C GLY A 37 17.70 1.36 -4.77
N SER A 38 18.44 0.25 -4.77
CA SER A 38 18.11 -0.96 -5.55
C SER A 38 16.65 -1.45 -5.36
N PHE A 39 16.03 -1.21 -4.21
CA PHE A 39 14.62 -1.56 -3.92
C PHE A 39 13.58 -0.56 -4.47
N HIS A 40 14.00 0.62 -4.94
CA HIS A 40 13.10 1.70 -5.35
C HIS A 40 12.91 1.81 -6.87
N ALA A 41 13.45 0.88 -7.67
CA ALA A 41 13.27 0.89 -9.12
C ALA A 41 11.79 0.91 -9.54
N ASN A 42 10.93 0.12 -8.91
CA ASN A 42 9.48 0.12 -9.20
C ASN A 42 8.82 1.44 -8.80
N LEU A 43 9.26 2.07 -7.71
CA LEU A 43 8.76 3.36 -7.27
C LEU A 43 9.16 4.45 -8.26
N ALA A 44 10.42 4.48 -8.69
CA ALA A 44 10.92 5.42 -9.68
C ALA A 44 10.13 5.34 -11.00
N GLN A 45 9.68 4.15 -11.40
CA GLN A 45 8.88 3.97 -12.63
C GLN A 45 7.36 4.12 -12.42
N SER A 46 6.91 4.40 -11.20
CA SER A 46 5.48 4.60 -10.93
C SER A 46 5.03 6.00 -11.33
N THR A 47 3.73 6.16 -11.61
CA THR A 47 3.16 7.42 -12.09
C THR A 47 2.00 7.94 -11.23
N GLY A 48 1.64 7.22 -10.17
CA GLY A 48 0.51 7.60 -9.35
C GLY A 48 -0.04 6.50 -8.44
N LEU A 49 -1.10 6.86 -7.72
CA LEU A 49 -1.87 5.94 -6.88
C LEU A 49 -3.12 5.45 -7.60
N ILE A 50 -3.00 4.29 -8.25
CA ILE A 50 -4.12 3.64 -8.95
C ILE A 50 -4.67 2.44 -8.16
N ALA A 51 -5.97 2.18 -8.33
CA ALA A 51 -6.60 1.01 -7.75
C ALA A 51 -5.98 -0.28 -8.31
N GLN A 52 -5.42 -1.10 -7.42
CA GLN A 52 -4.78 -2.35 -7.80
C GLN A 52 -5.83 -3.45 -8.00
N LYS A 53 -5.71 -4.18 -9.11
CA LYS A 53 -6.54 -5.37 -9.35
C LYS A 53 -6.14 -6.46 -8.36
N ARG A 54 -7.02 -6.79 -7.43
CA ARG A 54 -6.76 -7.84 -6.42
C ARG A 54 -7.00 -9.22 -7.02
N LYS A 55 -6.08 -10.14 -6.76
CA LYS A 55 -6.27 -11.57 -6.97
C LYS A 55 -6.39 -12.23 -5.61
N TYR A 56 -7.59 -12.71 -5.29
CA TYR A 56 -7.81 -13.52 -4.10
C TYR A 56 -7.48 -14.98 -4.42
N VAL A 57 -6.96 -15.68 -3.42
CA VAL A 57 -6.56 -17.08 -3.51
C VAL A 57 -7.15 -17.83 -2.32
N GLU A 58 -7.57 -19.07 -2.56
CA GLU A 58 -8.08 -19.94 -1.51
C GLU A 58 -6.93 -20.38 -0.59
N LEU A 59 -7.09 -20.17 0.72
CA LEU A 59 -6.05 -20.46 1.71
C LEU A 59 -5.63 -21.94 1.72
N ASP A 60 -6.57 -22.84 1.47
CA ASP A 60 -6.34 -24.29 1.47
C ASP A 60 -5.34 -24.73 0.39
N ASN A 61 -5.24 -23.96 -0.70
CA ASN A 61 -4.33 -24.21 -1.82
C ASN A 61 -2.92 -23.62 -1.59
N LEU A 62 -2.66 -22.95 -0.47
CA LEU A 62 -1.38 -22.31 -0.18
C LEU A 62 -0.41 -23.25 0.57
N PRO A 63 0.91 -23.02 0.46
CA PRO A 63 1.90 -23.76 1.25
C PRO A 63 1.67 -23.62 2.77
N ASP A 64 1.98 -24.67 3.53
CA ASP A 64 1.73 -24.71 4.99
C ASP A 64 2.39 -23.57 5.76
N ARG A 65 3.58 -23.13 5.34
CA ARG A 65 4.25 -21.96 5.91
C ARG A 65 3.40 -20.69 5.83
N VAL A 66 2.66 -20.50 4.74
CA VAL A 66 1.78 -19.34 4.53
C VAL A 66 0.54 -19.47 5.42
N LYS A 67 -0.07 -20.66 5.49
CA LYS A 67 -1.20 -20.94 6.38
C LYS A 67 -0.85 -20.67 7.85
N GLN A 68 0.35 -21.05 8.28
CA GLN A 68 0.84 -20.79 9.64
C GLN A 68 0.99 -19.30 9.94
N VAL A 69 1.58 -18.53 9.01
CA VAL A 69 1.70 -17.07 9.15
C VAL A 69 0.32 -16.42 9.16
N HIS A 70 -0.57 -16.79 8.23
CA HIS A 70 -1.94 -16.31 8.20
C HIS A 70 -2.64 -16.52 9.56
N ARG A 71 -2.60 -17.73 10.12
CA ARG A 71 -3.21 -18.03 11.43
C ARG A 71 -2.67 -17.15 12.55
N ARG A 72 -1.36 -16.90 12.58
CA ARG A 72 -0.72 -16.05 13.61
C ARG A 72 -1.09 -14.57 13.45
N MET A 73 -1.13 -14.09 12.21
CA MET A 73 -1.32 -12.66 11.93
C MET A 73 -2.79 -12.24 11.88
N LYS A 74 -3.70 -13.16 11.55
CA LYS A 74 -5.13 -12.90 11.33
C LYS A 74 -5.80 -12.11 12.48
N PRO A 75 -5.58 -12.41 13.77
CA PRO A 75 -6.20 -11.64 14.86
C PRO A 75 -5.77 -10.16 14.87
N HIS A 76 -4.52 -9.87 14.53
CA HIS A 76 -4.03 -8.49 14.47
C HIS A 76 -4.67 -7.72 13.30
N TYR A 77 -4.75 -8.34 12.13
CA TYR A 77 -5.44 -7.74 10.99
C TYR A 77 -6.93 -7.58 11.23
N ASP A 78 -7.60 -8.54 11.89
CA ASP A 78 -9.01 -8.43 12.26
C ASP A 78 -9.26 -7.26 13.21
N ARG A 79 -8.35 -7.04 14.17
CA ARG A 79 -8.43 -5.88 15.06
C ARG A 79 -8.28 -4.56 14.30
N LEU A 80 -7.31 -4.45 13.40
CA LEU A 80 -7.12 -3.25 12.56
C LEU A 80 -8.31 -3.01 11.63
N TYR A 81 -8.90 -4.08 11.09
CA TYR A 81 -10.02 -4.01 10.15
C TYR A 81 -11.27 -3.35 10.77
N GLN A 82 -11.46 -3.46 12.08
CA GLN A 82 -12.55 -2.80 12.81
C GLN A 82 -12.46 -1.26 12.76
N PHE A 83 -11.26 -0.71 12.57
CA PHE A 83 -11.00 0.74 12.53
C PHE A 83 -10.65 1.23 11.12
N ARG A 84 -10.84 0.41 10.10
CA ARG A 84 -10.50 0.80 8.73
C ARG A 84 -11.33 2.02 8.31
N LEU A 85 -10.73 2.87 7.49
CA LEU A 85 -11.46 3.93 6.82
C LEU A 85 -12.42 3.34 5.79
N SER A 86 -13.66 3.79 5.83
CA SER A 86 -14.64 3.58 4.77
C SER A 86 -14.81 4.91 4.05
N PRO A 87 -14.43 5.01 2.76
CA PRO A 87 -14.81 6.16 1.95
C PRO A 87 -16.33 6.32 1.94
N ALA A 88 -16.82 7.56 1.93
CA ALA A 88 -18.23 7.87 1.79
C ALA A 88 -18.80 7.44 0.42
#